data_AF-A0A931ZK33-F1
#
_entry.id   AF-A0A931ZK33-F1
#
_cell.length_a   1.000
_cell.length_b   1.000
_cell.length_c   1.000
_cell.angle_alpha   90.00
_cell.angle_beta   90.00
_cell.angle_gamma   90.00
#
_symmetry.space_group_name_H-M   'P 1'
#
loop_
_entity.id
_entity.type
_entity.pdbx_description
1 polymer ?
#
loop_
_entity_poly.entity_id
_entity_poly.type
_entity_poly.pdbx_seq_one_letter_code
_entity_poly.pdbx_strand_id
1 'polypeptide(L)'
;MSVEAPQRTEDSFLPQLNRVQVPQAFEEAFAEKVQVPAAFIKAFESQQPEAFTPVNSGKLMRDVNRLRWFYYSRLGMEGEINEARNFDPPLLRAIWEQLKTPQEQRMFIAQQTDENIPTALGERYNVVESIAKYVIKSDGKLYSEAFPNEPFEDVVNRGIEHSRNLGSPDADREEAQFRGILSVQGMTAESEVPAHLKIAFISGPRFQEGTSFTKNFIDVYELMGIDPIINIRYLQMTRFTSSASYKQYEANVRQYRPNYFDRKTEGPVDNYYAENGIKIDPKTDTRSAAEISMQLAGAAKGVLSKDNLQEIINDGRKRISYFMEAICASVFNPQEVALRWNAILAGADRKLVKLKGVPGRIVEGFANFIRNTPIFKNLDEEINWLGKQMVAKVAAACGLSGGFSFGGITESIGNLASGVVRGISGLFSKDKDFCIRCGACGEVIKCVVRKGQKCPKCPAIRKC
;
A
#
# COMPACT_ATOMS: atom_id res chain seq x y z
N MET A 1 -4.17 68.87 -37.68
CA MET A 1 -2.86 68.19 -37.80
C MET A 1 -2.89 67.01 -36.86
N SER A 2 -3.12 65.84 -37.44
CA SER A 2 -3.25 64.54 -36.80
C SER A 2 -1.88 64.03 -36.36
N VAL A 3 -1.75 63.65 -35.09
CA VAL A 3 -0.58 62.92 -34.57
C VAL A 3 -1.07 61.51 -34.27
N GLU A 4 -0.59 60.56 -35.07
CA GLU A 4 -0.82 59.13 -34.90
C GLU A 4 -0.09 58.61 -33.66
N ALA A 5 -0.81 57.91 -32.79
CA ALA A 5 -0.24 57.16 -31.68
C ALA A 5 0.08 55.72 -32.13
N PRO A 6 1.21 55.13 -31.72
CA PRO A 6 1.58 53.77 -32.15
C PRO A 6 0.75 52.71 -31.42
N GLN A 7 0.24 51.74 -32.20
CA GLN A 7 -0.38 50.52 -31.71
C GLN A 7 0.62 49.72 -30.86
N ARG A 8 0.27 49.45 -29.59
CA ARG A 8 0.93 48.43 -28.77
C ARG A 8 0.25 47.08 -29.04
N THR A 9 1.05 46.12 -29.48
CA THR A 9 0.69 44.70 -29.54
C THR A 9 0.60 44.13 -28.13
N GLU A 10 -0.53 43.47 -27.83
CA GLU A 10 -0.70 42.67 -26.61
C GLU A 10 -0.06 41.29 -26.85
N ASP A 11 1.25 41.18 -26.60
CA ASP A 11 1.94 39.91 -26.47
C ASP A 11 2.15 39.56 -24.98
N SER A 12 1.53 38.44 -24.59
CA SER A 12 1.98 37.44 -23.61
C SER A 12 2.69 37.91 -22.32
N PHE A 13 1.97 37.87 -21.19
CA PHE A 13 2.58 37.68 -19.87
C PHE A 13 1.98 36.43 -19.20
N LEU A 14 2.39 35.25 -19.66
CA LEU A 14 2.39 34.04 -18.84
C LEU A 14 3.82 33.84 -18.32
N PRO A 15 4.03 33.65 -17.01
CA PRO A 15 5.36 33.32 -16.50
C PRO A 15 5.78 31.97 -17.08
N GLN A 16 6.89 31.96 -17.81
CA GLN A 16 7.51 30.75 -18.33
C GLN A 16 7.86 29.82 -17.16
N LEU A 17 7.02 28.81 -16.94
CA LEU A 17 7.38 27.67 -16.11
C LEU A 17 8.59 27.00 -16.78
N ASN A 18 9.72 26.99 -16.08
CA ASN A 18 10.91 26.26 -16.47
C ASN A 18 10.52 24.80 -16.77
N ARG A 19 10.50 24.43 -18.05
CA ARG A 19 10.43 23.02 -18.48
C ARG A 19 11.66 22.34 -17.90
N VAL A 20 11.45 21.49 -16.90
CA VAL A 20 12.46 20.50 -16.52
C VAL A 20 12.70 19.66 -17.76
N GLN A 21 13.92 19.72 -18.32
CA GLN A 21 14.30 18.85 -19.43
C GLN A 21 14.28 17.41 -18.93
N VAL A 22 13.26 16.67 -19.36
CA VAL A 22 13.17 15.23 -19.15
C VAL A 22 14.20 14.58 -20.07
N PRO A 23 15.01 13.62 -19.60
CA PRO A 23 15.96 12.91 -20.46
C PRO A 23 15.24 12.27 -21.64
N GLN A 24 15.81 12.38 -22.85
CA GLN A 24 15.22 11.87 -24.10
C GLN A 24 14.89 10.36 -24.05
N ALA A 25 15.63 9.57 -23.27
CA ALA A 25 15.34 8.16 -23.01
C ALA A 25 14.01 7.92 -22.25
N PHE A 26 13.46 8.95 -21.60
CA PHE A 26 12.16 8.94 -20.93
C PHE A 26 11.01 9.33 -21.88
N GLU A 27 11.27 10.14 -22.92
CA GLU A 27 10.24 10.47 -23.93
C GLU A 27 9.99 9.31 -24.90
N GLU A 28 11.05 8.59 -25.28
CA GLU A 28 10.95 7.45 -26.20
C GLU A 28 10.23 6.22 -25.58
N ALA A 29 10.17 6.12 -24.25
CA ALA A 29 9.46 5.03 -23.55
C ALA A 29 7.95 5.26 -23.40
N PHE A 30 7.45 6.48 -23.60
CA PHE A 30 6.06 6.87 -23.31
C PHE A 30 5.29 7.43 -24.53
N ALA A 31 5.94 7.49 -25.70
CA ALA A 31 5.34 8.03 -26.93
C ALA A 31 4.46 7.03 -27.71
N GLU A 32 4.27 5.80 -27.24
CA GLU A 32 3.24 4.92 -27.82
C GLU A 32 1.86 5.42 -27.38
N LYS A 33 1.05 5.87 -28.33
CA LYS A 33 -0.40 5.99 -28.17
C LYS A 33 -0.90 4.65 -27.63
N VAL A 34 -1.19 4.59 -26.34
CA VAL A 34 -1.70 3.38 -25.70
C VAL A 34 -3.13 3.17 -26.19
N GLN A 35 -3.27 2.48 -27.31
CA GLN A 35 -4.42 1.60 -27.49
C GLN A 35 -4.44 0.70 -26.26
N VAL A 36 -5.59 0.61 -25.59
CA VAL A 36 -5.80 -0.34 -24.50
C VAL A 36 -5.18 -1.66 -24.94
N PRO A 37 -4.11 -2.16 -24.27
CA PRO A 37 -3.37 -3.29 -24.80
C PRO A 37 -4.34 -4.44 -25.04
N ALA A 38 -4.34 -5.06 -26.21
CA ALA A 38 -5.24 -6.18 -26.49
C ALA A 38 -5.10 -7.30 -25.43
N ALA A 39 -3.92 -7.41 -24.82
CA ALA A 39 -3.66 -8.29 -23.67
C ALA A 39 -4.45 -7.89 -22.40
N PHE A 40 -4.70 -6.60 -22.17
CA PHE A 40 -5.50 -6.07 -21.06
C PHE A 40 -6.99 -6.38 -21.23
N ILE A 41 -7.55 -6.15 -22.43
CA ILE A 41 -8.94 -6.52 -22.77
C ILE A 41 -9.09 -8.05 -22.67
N LYS A 42 -8.17 -8.80 -23.26
CA LYS A 42 -8.18 -10.27 -23.24
C LYS A 42 -8.02 -10.87 -21.85
N ALA A 43 -7.21 -10.26 -20.97
CA ALA A 43 -7.12 -10.65 -19.57
C ALA A 43 -8.47 -10.45 -18.85
N PHE A 44 -9.19 -9.37 -19.13
CA PHE A 44 -10.50 -9.09 -18.53
C PHE A 44 -11.62 -9.99 -19.10
N GLU A 45 -11.64 -10.19 -20.42
CA GLU A 45 -12.61 -11.06 -21.10
C GLU A 45 -12.42 -12.53 -20.74
N SER A 46 -11.16 -13.00 -20.64
CA SER A 46 -10.87 -14.38 -20.19
C SER A 46 -11.09 -14.61 -18.69
N GLN A 47 -11.27 -13.53 -17.93
CA GLN A 47 -11.58 -13.54 -16.50
C GLN A 47 -13.06 -13.24 -16.20
N GLN A 48 -13.97 -13.19 -17.17
CA GLN A 48 -15.41 -13.20 -16.90
C GLN A 48 -15.78 -14.58 -16.35
N PRO A 49 -15.85 -14.79 -15.02
CA PRO A 49 -16.04 -16.12 -14.49
C PRO A 49 -17.53 -16.41 -14.50
N GLU A 50 -17.91 -17.63 -14.87
CA GLU A 50 -19.14 -18.18 -14.30
C GLU A 50 -19.04 -18.05 -12.76
N ALA A 51 -20.08 -17.48 -12.18
CA ALA A 51 -20.14 -16.85 -10.85
C ALA A 51 -19.22 -17.47 -9.77
N PHE A 52 -18.29 -16.66 -9.23
CA PHE A 52 -17.71 -16.92 -7.91
C PHE A 52 -18.84 -16.86 -6.89
N THR A 53 -19.02 -17.90 -6.09
CA THR A 53 -20.09 -17.92 -5.10
C THR A 53 -19.82 -16.81 -4.07
N PRO A 54 -20.74 -15.84 -3.86
CA PRO A 54 -20.52 -14.77 -2.88
C PRO A 54 -20.25 -15.38 -1.50
N VAL A 55 -19.19 -14.91 -0.85
CA VAL A 55 -18.83 -15.38 0.48
C VAL A 55 -19.88 -14.88 1.48
N ASN A 56 -20.43 -15.77 2.31
CA ASN A 56 -21.34 -15.36 3.37
C ASN A 56 -20.53 -14.58 4.44
N SER A 57 -20.61 -13.25 4.39
CA SER A 57 -19.79 -12.33 5.17
C SER A 57 -19.84 -12.59 6.68
N GLY A 58 -21.03 -12.77 7.24
CA GLY A 58 -21.21 -13.06 8.67
C GLY A 58 -20.62 -14.41 9.08
N LYS A 59 -20.67 -15.41 8.20
CA LYS A 59 -20.02 -16.70 8.44
C LYS A 59 -18.50 -16.60 8.32
N LEU A 60 -17.99 -15.93 7.29
CA LEU A 60 -16.55 -15.73 7.08
C LEU A 60 -15.90 -15.10 8.31
N MET A 61 -16.44 -14.00 8.83
CA MET A 61 -15.80 -13.30 9.95
C MET A 61 -15.80 -14.13 11.24
N ARG A 62 -16.84 -14.95 11.47
CA ARG A 62 -16.82 -15.93 12.57
C ARG A 62 -15.74 -16.98 12.38
N ASP A 63 -15.61 -17.52 11.16
CA ASP A 63 -14.59 -18.52 10.82
C ASP A 63 -13.17 -17.95 10.95
N VAL A 64 -12.95 -16.70 10.51
CA VAL A 64 -11.68 -15.96 10.66
C VAL A 64 -11.32 -15.81 12.14
N ASN A 65 -12.23 -15.34 12.98
CA ASN A 65 -11.95 -15.14 14.40
C ASN A 65 -11.63 -16.45 15.12
N ARG A 66 -12.37 -17.54 14.80
CA ARG A 66 -12.08 -18.89 15.31
C ARG A 66 -10.68 -19.36 14.89
N LEU A 67 -10.34 -19.20 13.60
CA LEU A 67 -9.06 -19.62 13.04
C LEU A 67 -7.90 -18.76 13.58
N ARG A 68 -8.09 -17.45 13.77
CA ARG A 68 -7.09 -16.58 14.41
C ARG A 68 -6.82 -17.04 15.82
N TRP A 69 -7.85 -17.23 16.65
CA TRP A 69 -7.64 -17.71 18.02
C TRP A 69 -6.90 -19.05 18.04
N PHE A 70 -7.31 -20.01 17.21
CA PHE A 70 -6.64 -21.30 17.09
C PHE A 70 -5.17 -21.15 16.64
N TYR A 71 -4.91 -20.36 15.62
CA TYR A 71 -3.59 -20.15 15.03
C TYR A 71 -2.62 -19.52 16.03
N TYR A 72 -2.99 -18.38 16.61
CA TYR A 72 -2.13 -17.64 17.54
C TYR A 72 -1.93 -18.38 18.87
N SER A 73 -2.96 -19.06 19.40
CA SER A 73 -2.80 -19.86 20.63
C SER A 73 -1.85 -21.04 20.41
N ARG A 74 -1.88 -21.67 19.23
CA ARG A 74 -0.94 -22.75 18.88
C ARG A 74 0.50 -22.28 18.73
N LEU A 75 0.70 -20.99 18.50
CA LEU A 75 2.01 -20.36 18.43
C LEU A 75 2.45 -19.72 19.76
N GLY A 76 1.58 -19.69 20.78
CA GLY A 76 1.83 -18.97 22.04
C GLY A 76 1.90 -17.45 21.86
N MET A 77 1.08 -16.91 20.95
CA MET A 77 1.06 -15.51 20.52
C MET A 77 -0.31 -14.86 20.75
N GLU A 78 -1.04 -15.26 21.79
CA GLU A 78 -2.41 -14.79 22.06
C GLU A 78 -2.50 -13.26 22.19
N GLY A 79 -1.46 -12.62 22.71
CA GLY A 79 -1.35 -11.16 22.81
C GLY A 79 -1.29 -10.43 21.46
N GLU A 80 -1.07 -11.15 20.36
CA GLU A 80 -0.96 -10.59 19.01
C GLU A 80 -2.19 -10.85 18.13
N ILE A 81 -3.25 -11.49 18.65
CA ILE A 81 -4.47 -11.85 17.88
C ILE A 81 -5.11 -10.64 17.19
N ASN A 82 -5.03 -9.47 17.84
CA ASN A 82 -5.63 -8.23 17.36
C ASN A 82 -4.62 -7.30 16.67
N GLU A 83 -3.36 -7.72 16.49
CA GLU A 83 -2.39 -6.92 15.73
C GLU A 83 -2.85 -6.83 14.27
N ALA A 84 -3.01 -5.60 13.76
CA ALA A 84 -3.25 -5.37 12.36
C ALA A 84 -2.02 -5.80 11.56
N ARG A 85 -2.12 -6.91 10.82
CA ARG A 85 -1.08 -7.42 9.93
C ARG A 85 -1.44 -7.16 8.49
N ASN A 86 -0.43 -6.84 7.68
CA ASN A 86 -0.64 -6.64 6.24
C ASN A 86 -0.88 -7.95 5.47
N PHE A 87 -0.73 -9.08 6.16
CA PHE A 87 -1.02 -10.41 5.63
C PHE A 87 -1.46 -11.33 6.78
N ASP A 88 -2.61 -12.01 6.62
CA ASP A 88 -3.28 -12.77 7.68
C ASP A 88 -3.58 -14.21 7.25
N PRO A 89 -2.71 -15.21 7.56
CA PRO A 89 -2.91 -16.60 7.15
C PRO A 89 -4.26 -17.23 7.59
N PRO A 90 -4.77 -16.98 8.81
CA PRO A 90 -6.14 -17.36 9.19
C PRO A 90 -7.25 -16.88 8.23
N LEU A 91 -7.16 -15.66 7.70
CA LEU A 91 -8.12 -15.15 6.72
C LEU A 91 -8.10 -15.96 5.44
N LEU A 92 -6.91 -16.23 4.91
CA LEU A 92 -6.73 -17.04 3.71
C LEU A 92 -7.31 -18.45 3.89
N ARG A 93 -7.06 -19.05 5.06
CA ARG A 93 -7.63 -20.36 5.40
C ARG A 93 -9.15 -20.33 5.44
N ALA A 94 -9.75 -19.31 6.08
CA ALA A 94 -11.20 -19.16 6.18
C ALA A 94 -11.88 -19.00 4.81
N ILE A 95 -11.21 -18.32 3.87
CA ILE A 95 -11.66 -18.20 2.47
C ILE A 95 -11.58 -19.57 1.79
N TRP A 96 -10.43 -20.25 1.88
CA TRP A 96 -10.20 -21.57 1.27
C TRP A 96 -11.25 -22.60 1.68
N GLU A 97 -11.61 -22.68 2.96
CA GLU A 97 -12.62 -23.62 3.47
C GLU A 97 -14.04 -23.40 2.92
N GLN A 98 -14.30 -22.23 2.31
CA GLN A 98 -15.60 -21.89 1.75
C GLN A 98 -15.69 -22.15 0.24
N LEU A 99 -14.57 -22.28 -0.47
CA LEU A 99 -14.53 -22.56 -1.90
C LEU A 99 -15.08 -23.96 -2.18
N LYS A 100 -15.94 -24.09 -3.19
CA LYS A 100 -16.67 -25.35 -3.48
C LYS A 100 -16.16 -26.03 -4.73
N THR A 101 -15.57 -25.28 -5.66
CA THR A 101 -15.17 -25.81 -6.95
C THR A 101 -13.64 -25.80 -7.13
N PRO A 102 -13.08 -26.73 -7.93
CA PRO A 102 -11.65 -26.71 -8.29
C PRO A 102 -11.23 -25.41 -9.01
N GLN A 103 -12.15 -24.76 -9.72
CA GLN A 103 -11.87 -23.50 -10.41
C GLN A 103 -11.71 -22.34 -9.42
N GLU A 104 -12.66 -22.18 -8.49
CA GLU A 104 -12.56 -21.19 -7.40
C GLU A 104 -11.25 -21.37 -6.63
N GLN A 105 -10.87 -22.62 -6.34
CA GLN A 105 -9.62 -22.97 -5.67
C GLN A 105 -8.37 -22.55 -6.46
N ARG A 106 -8.34 -22.82 -7.78
CA ARG A 106 -7.21 -22.39 -8.63
C ARG A 106 -7.11 -20.87 -8.71
N MET A 107 -8.25 -20.18 -8.85
CA MET A 107 -8.30 -18.72 -8.88
C MET A 107 -7.81 -18.12 -7.57
N PHE A 108 -8.25 -18.66 -6.43
CA PHE A 108 -7.76 -18.24 -5.11
C PHE A 108 -6.25 -18.39 -4.99
N ILE A 109 -5.68 -19.53 -5.39
CA ILE A 109 -4.24 -19.76 -5.33
C ILE A 109 -3.52 -18.73 -6.21
N ALA A 110 -3.92 -18.57 -7.47
CA ALA A 110 -3.32 -17.60 -8.39
C ALA A 110 -3.36 -16.17 -7.83
N GLN A 111 -4.51 -15.75 -7.31
CA GLN A 111 -4.67 -14.44 -6.67
C GLN A 111 -3.72 -14.26 -5.47
N GLN A 112 -3.58 -15.29 -4.62
CA GLN A 112 -2.66 -15.19 -3.48
C GLN A 112 -1.19 -15.12 -3.93
N THR A 113 -0.80 -15.93 -4.92
CA THR A 113 0.60 -16.04 -5.36
C THR A 113 1.05 -14.87 -6.23
N ASP A 114 0.16 -14.36 -7.07
CA ASP A 114 0.51 -13.43 -8.15
C ASP A 114 0.18 -11.98 -7.77
N GLU A 115 -0.71 -11.76 -6.79
CA GLU A 115 -1.16 -10.42 -6.38
C GLU A 115 -0.93 -10.16 -4.89
N ASN A 116 -1.57 -10.92 -3.99
CA ASN A 116 -1.63 -10.53 -2.58
C ASN A 116 -0.28 -10.65 -1.85
N ILE A 117 0.45 -11.76 -2.04
CA ILE A 117 1.78 -11.93 -1.43
C ILE A 117 2.80 -10.94 -2.02
N PRO A 118 2.89 -10.77 -3.36
CA PRO A 118 3.66 -9.70 -3.98
C PRO A 118 3.36 -8.31 -3.43
N THR A 119 2.07 -7.96 -3.29
CA THR A 119 1.63 -6.67 -2.70
C THR A 119 2.11 -6.55 -1.26
N ALA A 120 1.92 -7.57 -0.42
CA ALA A 120 2.37 -7.56 0.97
C ALA A 120 3.90 -7.39 1.11
N LEU A 121 4.69 -7.97 0.20
CA LEU A 121 6.14 -7.76 0.12
C LEU A 121 6.50 -6.36 -0.38
N GLY A 122 5.78 -5.84 -1.39
CA GLY A 122 5.95 -4.47 -1.89
C GLY A 122 5.70 -3.43 -0.80
N GLU A 123 4.66 -3.62 0.01
CA GLU A 123 4.35 -2.77 1.16
C GLU A 123 5.39 -2.88 2.28
N ARG A 124 5.92 -4.08 2.54
CA ARG A 124 7.01 -4.31 3.51
C ARG A 124 8.24 -3.48 3.14
N TYR A 125 8.57 -3.39 1.85
CA TYR A 125 9.79 -2.76 1.36
C TYR A 125 9.63 -1.35 0.79
N ASN A 126 8.45 -0.75 0.91
CA ASN A 126 8.19 0.59 0.36
C ASN A 126 8.54 0.67 -1.12
N VAL A 127 7.91 -0.17 -1.93
CA VAL A 127 8.06 -0.09 -3.38
C VAL A 127 7.67 1.32 -3.85
N VAL A 128 8.42 1.85 -4.81
CA VAL A 128 8.27 3.21 -5.33
C VAL A 128 6.84 3.47 -5.77
N GLU A 129 6.24 2.49 -6.44
CA GLU A 129 4.85 2.54 -6.86
C GLU A 129 4.24 1.13 -6.88
N SER A 130 2.94 1.06 -6.63
CA SER A 130 2.12 -0.14 -6.72
C SER A 130 0.86 0.19 -7.53
N ILE A 131 0.34 -0.79 -8.27
CA ILE A 131 -0.81 -0.60 -9.16
C ILE A 131 -1.92 -1.53 -8.70
N ALA A 132 -3.13 -0.99 -8.56
CA ALA A 132 -4.37 -1.74 -8.42
C ALA A 132 -5.28 -1.41 -9.60
N LYS A 133 -5.95 -2.42 -10.13
CA LYS A 133 -6.87 -2.28 -11.27
C LYS A 133 -8.30 -2.56 -10.83
N TYR A 134 -9.19 -1.76 -11.38
CA TYR A 134 -10.61 -1.82 -11.13
C TYR A 134 -11.40 -1.69 -12.42
N VAL A 135 -12.63 -2.16 -12.36
CA VAL A 135 -13.63 -1.96 -13.40
C VAL A 135 -14.90 -1.40 -12.78
N ILE A 136 -15.46 -0.40 -13.45
CA ILE A 136 -16.82 0.08 -13.19
C ILE A 136 -17.73 -0.62 -14.18
N LYS A 137 -18.66 -1.43 -13.68
CA LYS A 137 -19.62 -2.16 -14.51
C LYS A 137 -20.83 -1.28 -14.84
N SER A 138 -21.74 -1.83 -15.64
CA SER A 138 -22.96 -1.15 -16.10
C SER A 138 -23.91 -0.73 -14.97
N ASP A 139 -23.78 -1.32 -13.78
CA ASP A 139 -24.51 -0.93 -12.58
C ASP A 139 -23.88 0.30 -11.86
N GLY A 140 -22.80 0.85 -12.41
CA GLY A 140 -22.07 1.99 -11.85
C GLY A 140 -21.20 1.64 -10.64
N LYS A 141 -21.09 0.36 -10.28
CA LYS A 141 -20.30 -0.09 -9.12
C LYS A 141 -18.88 -0.46 -9.54
N LEU A 142 -17.94 -0.18 -8.63
CA LEU A 142 -16.53 -0.55 -8.78
C LEU A 142 -16.30 -2.00 -8.36
N TYR A 143 -15.51 -2.73 -9.13
CA TYR A 143 -15.06 -4.09 -8.89
C TYR A 143 -13.54 -4.13 -9.04
N SER A 144 -12.85 -4.93 -8.24
CA SER A 144 -11.41 -5.16 -8.41
C SER A 144 -11.15 -6.51 -9.08
N GLU A 145 -9.97 -6.69 -9.69
CA GLU A 145 -9.53 -8.00 -10.20
C GLU A 145 -9.58 -9.09 -9.10
N ALA A 146 -9.32 -8.68 -7.86
CA ALA A 146 -9.37 -9.54 -6.68
C ALA A 146 -10.79 -9.97 -6.26
N PHE A 147 -11.81 -9.18 -6.57
CA PHE A 147 -13.21 -9.43 -6.20
C PHE A 147 -14.12 -9.17 -7.42
N PRO A 148 -14.01 -9.96 -8.50
CA PRO A 148 -14.64 -9.64 -9.77
C PRO A 148 -16.17 -9.77 -9.73
N ASN A 149 -16.70 -10.49 -8.73
CA ASN A 149 -18.13 -10.78 -8.59
C ASN A 149 -18.77 -10.09 -7.38
N GLU A 150 -18.03 -9.23 -6.70
CA GLU A 150 -18.50 -8.52 -5.52
C GLU A 150 -18.14 -7.04 -5.64
N PRO A 151 -19.10 -6.12 -5.46
CA PRO A 151 -18.80 -4.70 -5.43
C PRO A 151 -17.70 -4.40 -4.40
N PHE A 152 -16.69 -3.64 -4.81
CA PHE A 152 -15.60 -3.23 -3.95
C PHE A 152 -16.10 -2.48 -2.71
N GLU A 153 -17.25 -1.81 -2.85
CA GLU A 153 -17.98 -1.18 -1.76
C GLU A 153 -18.28 -2.14 -0.59
N ASP A 154 -18.82 -3.31 -0.91
CA ASP A 154 -19.21 -4.31 0.07
C ASP A 154 -17.97 -4.93 0.74
N VAL A 155 -16.88 -5.09 -0.01
CA VAL A 155 -15.60 -5.59 0.51
C VAL A 155 -15.02 -4.63 1.55
N VAL A 156 -14.95 -3.34 1.23
CA VAL A 156 -14.36 -2.32 2.11
C VAL A 156 -15.24 -2.09 3.35
N ASN A 157 -16.56 -2.03 3.21
CA ASN A 157 -17.49 -1.86 4.32
C ASN A 157 -17.31 -2.96 5.38
N ARG A 158 -17.17 -4.21 4.96
CA ARG A 158 -16.90 -5.32 5.89
C ARG A 158 -15.58 -5.16 6.63
N GLY A 159 -14.54 -4.69 5.94
CA GLY A 159 -13.24 -4.41 6.54
C GLY A 159 -13.36 -3.37 7.65
N ILE A 160 -14.06 -2.26 7.38
CA ILE A 160 -14.30 -1.19 8.35
C ILE A 160 -15.11 -1.69 9.55
N GLU A 161 -16.20 -2.43 9.32
CA GLU A 161 -17.01 -3.00 10.40
C GLU A 161 -16.17 -3.93 11.30
N HIS A 162 -15.33 -4.77 10.70
CA HIS A 162 -14.43 -5.64 11.44
C HIS A 162 -13.42 -4.83 12.26
N SER A 163 -12.78 -3.83 11.66
CA SER A 163 -11.86 -2.91 12.34
C SER A 163 -12.53 -2.23 13.55
N ARG A 164 -13.77 -1.75 13.41
CA ARG A 164 -14.54 -1.17 14.52
C ARG A 164 -14.80 -2.17 15.64
N ASN A 165 -15.20 -3.38 15.28
CA ASN A 165 -15.50 -4.44 16.25
C ASN A 165 -14.25 -4.88 17.04
N LEU A 166 -13.06 -4.75 16.45
CA LEU A 166 -11.78 -4.98 17.13
C LEU A 166 -11.28 -3.77 17.93
N GLY A 167 -12.03 -2.66 17.94
CA GLY A 167 -11.62 -1.42 18.61
C GLY A 167 -10.43 -0.74 17.94
N SER A 168 -10.26 -0.94 16.63
CA SER A 168 -9.16 -0.33 15.88
C SER A 168 -9.20 1.19 16.01
N PRO A 169 -8.07 1.84 16.37
CA PRO A 169 -7.98 3.29 16.37
C PRO A 169 -8.10 3.89 14.97
N ASP A 170 -8.09 3.06 13.91
CA ASP A 170 -8.01 3.46 12.52
C ASP A 170 -9.35 3.53 11.77
N ALA A 171 -10.43 3.05 12.36
CA ALA A 171 -11.68 2.78 11.65
C ALA A 171 -12.31 4.01 10.95
N ASP A 172 -12.27 5.20 11.55
CA ASP A 172 -12.76 6.45 10.94
C ASP A 172 -11.86 6.94 9.80
N ARG A 173 -10.55 6.65 9.84
CA ARG A 173 -9.61 6.95 8.76
C ARG A 173 -9.83 6.03 7.57
N GLU A 174 -10.08 4.74 7.82
CA GLU A 174 -10.48 3.76 6.80
C GLU A 174 -11.82 4.16 6.15
N GLU A 175 -12.79 4.60 6.95
CA GLU A 175 -14.06 5.10 6.45
C GLU A 175 -13.90 6.37 5.60
N ALA A 176 -12.99 7.28 5.97
CA ALA A 176 -12.68 8.44 5.14
C ALA A 176 -12.04 8.06 3.80
N GLN A 177 -11.12 7.07 3.76
CA GLN A 177 -10.59 6.54 2.48
C GLN A 177 -11.71 5.98 1.62
N PHE A 178 -12.61 5.23 2.25
CA PHE A 178 -13.72 4.62 1.57
C PHE A 178 -14.66 5.64 0.96
N ARG A 179 -15.03 6.70 1.67
CA ARG A 179 -15.79 7.83 1.10
C ARG A 179 -15.04 8.51 -0.05
N GLY A 180 -13.71 8.62 0.04
CA GLY A 180 -12.88 9.07 -1.08
C GLY A 180 -12.99 8.19 -2.32
N ILE A 181 -12.96 6.86 -2.14
CA ILE A 181 -13.12 5.88 -3.24
C ILE A 181 -14.53 5.96 -3.84
N LEU A 182 -15.57 6.11 -3.02
CA LEU A 182 -16.93 6.33 -3.51
C LEU A 182 -17.04 7.63 -4.32
N SER A 183 -16.33 8.69 -3.91
CA SER A 183 -16.22 9.91 -4.71
C SER A 183 -15.53 9.66 -6.05
N VAL A 184 -14.49 8.83 -6.11
CA VAL A 184 -13.86 8.43 -7.38
C VAL A 184 -14.86 7.71 -8.27
N GLN A 185 -15.57 6.70 -7.72
CA GLN A 185 -16.59 5.96 -8.44
C GLN A 185 -17.65 6.91 -9.02
N GLY A 186 -18.23 7.80 -8.20
CA GLY A 186 -19.21 8.78 -8.67
C GLY A 186 -18.67 9.70 -9.77
N MET A 187 -17.42 10.17 -9.64
CA MET A 187 -16.79 11.06 -10.62
C MET A 187 -16.36 10.37 -11.92
N THR A 188 -16.29 9.03 -11.94
CA THR A 188 -15.75 8.26 -13.07
C THR A 188 -16.77 7.30 -13.69
N ALA A 189 -17.95 7.11 -13.08
CA ALA A 189 -18.99 6.23 -13.59
C ALA A 189 -19.79 6.85 -14.77
N GLU A 190 -19.90 8.18 -14.84
CA GLU A 190 -20.71 8.85 -15.87
C GLU A 190 -20.10 8.73 -17.28
N SER A 191 -20.92 8.41 -18.28
CA SER A 191 -20.50 8.13 -19.67
C SER A 191 -19.74 9.28 -20.35
N GLU A 192 -20.04 10.52 -19.97
CA GLU A 192 -19.45 11.75 -20.53
C GLU A 192 -18.06 12.06 -19.96
N VAL A 193 -17.63 11.36 -18.92
CA VAL A 193 -16.33 11.59 -18.29
C VAL A 193 -15.22 11.13 -19.24
N PRO A 194 -14.27 12.02 -19.62
CA PRO A 194 -13.22 11.69 -20.57
C PRO A 194 -12.22 10.70 -19.97
N ALA A 195 -11.69 9.82 -20.83
CA ALA A 195 -10.52 9.02 -20.50
C ALA A 195 -9.36 9.92 -20.04
N HIS A 196 -8.47 9.34 -19.24
CA HIS A 196 -7.35 10.00 -18.56
C HIS A 196 -7.72 11.03 -17.49
N LEU A 197 -9.00 11.12 -17.10
CA LEU A 197 -9.37 11.82 -15.87
C LEU A 197 -8.59 11.24 -14.69
N LYS A 198 -7.92 12.11 -13.94
CA LYS A 198 -7.15 11.73 -12.77
C LYS A 198 -7.74 12.32 -11.50
N ILE A 199 -7.72 11.53 -10.43
CA ILE A 199 -8.08 11.95 -9.08
C ILE A 199 -6.96 11.53 -8.14
N ALA A 200 -6.25 12.51 -7.57
CA ALA A 200 -5.12 12.28 -6.69
C ALA A 200 -5.51 12.48 -5.22
N PHE A 201 -5.22 11.48 -4.38
CA PHE A 201 -5.41 11.52 -2.93
C PHE A 201 -4.07 11.53 -2.22
N ILE A 202 -4.05 12.23 -1.08
CA ILE A 202 -2.91 12.24 -0.18
C ILE A 202 -3.22 11.31 0.98
N SER A 203 -2.50 10.21 1.04
CA SER A 203 -2.66 9.16 2.04
C SER A 203 -1.49 9.23 3.02
N GLY A 204 -1.49 10.25 3.89
CA GLY A 204 -0.45 10.45 4.92
C GLY A 204 -0.68 9.63 6.21
N PRO A 205 0.32 9.58 7.12
CA PRO A 205 0.26 8.85 8.36
C PRO A 205 -0.72 9.45 9.36
N ARG A 206 -1.46 8.62 10.08
CA ARG A 206 -2.39 9.11 11.09
C ARG A 206 -1.63 9.68 12.30
N PHE A 207 -2.19 10.71 12.92
CA PHE A 207 -1.61 11.38 14.10
C PHE A 207 -1.97 10.72 15.45
N GLN A 208 -2.60 9.55 15.42
CA GLN A 208 -3.11 8.84 16.58
C GLN A 208 -2.16 7.73 17.00
N GLU A 209 -1.94 7.59 18.31
CA GLU A 209 -1.15 6.48 18.86
C GLU A 209 -1.83 5.13 18.59
N GLY A 210 -1.02 4.11 18.30
CA GLY A 210 -1.51 2.77 17.96
C GLY A 210 -2.03 2.62 16.53
N THR A 211 -1.92 3.65 15.69
CA THR A 211 -2.30 3.56 14.27
C THR A 211 -1.38 2.64 13.45
N SER A 212 -1.98 1.96 12.49
CA SER A 212 -1.31 1.21 11.44
C SER A 212 -0.94 2.07 10.22
N PHE A 213 -1.52 3.27 10.10
CA PHE A 213 -1.22 4.23 9.03
C PHE A 213 0.03 5.04 9.37
N THR A 214 1.21 4.47 9.15
CA THR A 214 2.48 5.10 9.55
C THR A 214 3.32 5.63 8.38
N LYS A 215 2.78 5.62 7.16
CA LYS A 215 3.51 5.94 5.92
C LYS A 215 2.77 6.99 5.09
N ASN A 216 3.52 7.65 4.21
CA ASN A 216 3.01 8.62 3.26
C ASN A 216 2.88 8.00 1.87
N PHE A 217 1.70 8.15 1.27
CA PHE A 217 1.42 7.74 -0.09
C PHE A 217 0.69 8.84 -0.87
N ILE A 218 0.87 8.84 -2.18
CA ILE A 218 -0.01 9.52 -3.12
C ILE A 218 -0.71 8.46 -3.95
N ASP A 219 -2.04 8.42 -3.87
CA ASP A 219 -2.86 7.49 -4.65
C ASP A 219 -3.46 8.26 -5.82
N VAL A 220 -3.10 7.90 -7.05
CA VAL A 220 -3.66 8.53 -8.27
C VAL A 220 -4.56 7.52 -8.96
N TYR A 221 -5.86 7.81 -9.00
CA TYR A 221 -6.84 7.07 -9.79
C TYR A 221 -6.91 7.68 -11.18
N GLU A 222 -6.77 6.86 -12.22
CA GLU A 222 -6.85 7.26 -13.62
C GLU A 222 -7.89 6.41 -14.35
N LEU A 223 -8.83 7.08 -15.02
CA LEU A 223 -9.77 6.42 -15.92
C LEU A 223 -9.03 6.05 -17.23
N MET A 224 -8.72 4.78 -17.42
CA MET A 224 -7.90 4.31 -18.54
C MET A 224 -8.66 4.28 -19.86
N GLY A 225 -9.98 4.08 -19.81
CA GLY A 225 -10.82 3.98 -21.00
C GLY A 225 -12.19 3.37 -20.73
N ILE A 226 -12.97 3.27 -21.80
CA ILE A 226 -14.35 2.77 -21.80
C ILE A 226 -14.43 1.69 -22.88
N ASP A 227 -15.01 0.55 -22.54
CA ASP A 227 -15.56 -0.39 -23.50
C ASP A 227 -17.02 0.00 -23.79
N PRO A 228 -17.30 0.60 -24.96
CA PRO A 228 -18.64 1.08 -25.28
C PRO A 228 -19.63 -0.05 -25.61
N ILE A 229 -19.15 -1.27 -25.88
CA ILE A 229 -20.01 -2.40 -26.28
C ILE A 229 -20.70 -2.99 -25.04
N ILE A 230 -19.92 -3.23 -23.99
CA ILE A 230 -20.40 -3.82 -22.74
C ILE A 230 -20.58 -2.80 -21.61
N ASN A 231 -20.41 -1.51 -21.91
CA ASN A 231 -20.51 -0.39 -20.99
C ASN A 231 -19.68 -0.59 -19.71
N ILE A 232 -18.44 -1.04 -19.90
CA ILE A 232 -17.45 -1.25 -18.83
C ILE A 232 -16.43 -0.13 -18.89
N ARG A 233 -16.04 0.41 -17.72
CA ARG A 233 -14.99 1.42 -17.63
C ARG A 233 -13.82 0.89 -16.82
N TYR A 234 -12.61 1.15 -17.29
CA TYR A 234 -11.38 0.66 -16.66
C TYR A 234 -10.72 1.75 -15.85
N LEU A 235 -10.49 1.49 -14.57
CA LEU A 235 -9.88 2.43 -13.64
C LEU A 235 -8.59 1.82 -13.08
N GLN A 236 -7.51 2.59 -13.10
CA GLN A 236 -6.24 2.20 -12.49
C GLN A 236 -5.93 3.10 -11.31
N MET A 237 -5.62 2.54 -10.15
CA MET A 237 -4.99 3.27 -9.05
C MET A 237 -3.50 2.99 -9.07
N THR A 238 -2.70 4.05 -9.14
CA THR A 238 -1.25 3.98 -8.89
C THR A 238 -0.95 4.63 -7.55
N ARG A 239 -0.49 3.84 -6.59
CA ARG A 239 -0.02 4.30 -5.28
C ARG A 239 1.48 4.53 -5.32
N PHE A 240 1.92 5.75 -5.06
CA PHE A 240 3.32 6.12 -4.96
C PHE A 240 3.73 6.25 -3.50
N THR A 241 4.81 5.59 -3.09
CA THR A 241 5.42 5.87 -1.79
C THR A 241 5.99 7.28 -1.80
N SER A 242 5.84 8.01 -0.70
CA SER A 242 6.38 9.35 -0.56
C SER A 242 7.11 9.56 0.76
N SER A 243 8.01 10.55 0.77
CA SER A 243 8.65 11.10 1.97
C SER A 243 8.30 12.58 2.18
N ALA A 244 7.24 13.09 1.52
CA ALA A 244 6.79 14.46 1.72
C ALA A 244 6.17 14.64 3.10
N SER A 245 6.48 15.79 3.70
CA SER A 245 5.82 16.27 4.90
C SER A 245 4.43 16.81 4.59
N TYR A 246 3.55 16.83 5.60
CA TYR A 246 2.25 17.46 5.51
C TYR A 246 2.29 18.91 5.02
N LYS A 247 3.28 19.69 5.44
CA LYS A 247 3.43 21.08 4.99
C LYS A 247 3.72 21.17 3.50
N GLN A 248 4.52 20.25 2.97
CA GLN A 248 4.80 20.18 1.53
C GLN A 248 3.53 19.81 0.76
N TYR A 249 2.79 18.81 1.25
CA TYR A 249 1.48 18.46 0.69
C TYR A 249 0.53 19.66 0.66
N GLU A 250 0.30 20.32 1.79
CA GLU A 250 -0.58 21.50 1.86
C GLU A 250 -0.20 22.60 0.87
N ALA A 251 1.10 22.90 0.76
CA ALA A 251 1.60 23.90 -0.17
C ALA A 251 1.35 23.49 -1.62
N ASN A 252 1.61 22.23 -1.96
CA ASN A 252 1.48 21.74 -3.34
C ASN A 252 0.02 21.54 -3.75
N VAL A 253 -0.85 21.08 -2.84
CA VAL A 253 -2.29 20.95 -3.12
C VAL A 253 -2.93 22.30 -3.38
N ARG A 254 -2.55 23.35 -2.64
CA ARG A 254 -3.07 24.70 -2.87
C ARG A 254 -2.68 25.29 -4.23
N GLN A 255 -1.64 24.77 -4.88
CA GLN A 255 -1.32 25.14 -6.26
C GLN A 255 -2.34 24.56 -7.25
N TYR A 256 -2.88 23.37 -7.00
CA TYR A 256 -3.94 22.77 -7.80
C TYR A 256 -5.33 23.31 -7.45
N ARG A 257 -5.58 23.53 -6.15
CA ARG A 257 -6.88 23.96 -5.64
C ARG A 257 -6.66 24.93 -4.46
N PRO A 258 -6.63 26.25 -4.70
CA PRO A 258 -6.33 27.25 -3.66
C PRO A 258 -7.25 27.16 -2.44
N ASN A 259 -8.52 26.81 -2.66
CA ASN A 259 -9.59 26.66 -1.66
C ASN A 259 -9.74 25.23 -1.12
N TYR A 260 -8.70 24.40 -1.22
CA TYR A 260 -8.81 22.96 -0.89
C TYR A 260 -9.31 22.70 0.54
N PHE A 261 -9.03 23.57 1.51
CA PHE A 261 -9.43 23.40 2.92
C PHE A 261 -10.67 24.20 3.34
N ASP A 262 -11.26 24.98 2.44
CA ASP A 262 -12.32 25.94 2.81
C ASP A 262 -13.61 25.25 3.26
N ARG A 263 -13.81 23.99 2.86
CA ARG A 263 -14.96 23.15 3.24
C ARG A 263 -14.65 22.20 4.40
N LYS A 264 -13.48 22.31 5.03
CA LYS A 264 -13.16 21.48 6.18
C LYS A 264 -14.01 21.96 7.36
N THR A 265 -15.04 21.20 7.70
CA THR A 265 -15.97 21.54 8.77
C THR A 265 -15.45 21.09 10.12
N GLU A 266 -15.18 19.79 10.34
CA GLU A 266 -14.67 19.23 11.61
C GLU A 266 -13.86 17.92 11.39
N GLY A 267 -13.04 17.53 12.37
CA GLY A 267 -12.31 16.25 12.39
C GLY A 267 -10.81 16.28 12.03
N PRO A 268 -10.14 15.11 12.10
CA PRO A 268 -8.71 14.97 11.78
C PRO A 268 -8.40 15.38 10.33
N VAL A 269 -7.28 16.09 10.12
CA VAL A 269 -6.92 16.61 8.79
C VAL A 269 -6.56 15.48 7.80
N ASP A 270 -6.02 14.39 8.31
CA ASP A 270 -5.72 13.16 7.58
C ASP A 270 -6.97 12.44 7.04
N ASN A 271 -8.10 12.51 7.75
CA ASN A 271 -9.38 12.02 7.22
C ASN A 271 -9.82 12.90 6.03
N TYR A 272 -9.69 14.22 6.16
CA TYR A 272 -10.05 15.15 5.08
C TYR A 272 -9.27 14.88 3.79
N TYR A 273 -7.95 14.68 3.87
CA TYR A 273 -7.11 14.38 2.70
C TYR A 273 -7.53 13.11 1.95
N ALA A 274 -7.97 12.11 2.69
CA ALA A 274 -8.35 10.83 2.12
C ALA A 274 -9.74 10.80 1.51
N GLU A 275 -10.60 11.69 1.97
CA GLU A 275 -11.96 11.84 1.45
C GLU A 275 -12.00 12.83 0.27
N ASN A 276 -11.10 13.81 0.24
CA ASN A 276 -11.16 14.92 -0.71
C ASN A 276 -10.05 14.84 -1.76
N GLY A 277 -10.25 14.06 -2.81
CA GLY A 277 -9.31 13.96 -3.92
C GLY A 277 -9.17 15.26 -4.73
N ILE A 278 -8.02 15.44 -5.39
CA ILE A 278 -7.76 16.52 -6.33
C ILE A 278 -8.11 16.00 -7.72
N LYS A 279 -9.18 16.54 -8.31
CA LYS A 279 -9.56 16.26 -9.70
C LYS A 279 -8.63 17.00 -10.65
N ILE A 280 -8.07 16.28 -11.61
CA ILE A 280 -7.13 16.79 -12.62
C ILE A 280 -7.73 16.48 -13.98
N ASP A 281 -8.18 17.52 -14.68
CA ASP A 281 -8.86 17.40 -15.97
C ASP A 281 -7.83 17.22 -17.10
N PRO A 282 -7.93 16.13 -17.89
CA PRO A 282 -6.98 15.84 -18.97
C PRO A 282 -6.98 16.90 -20.08
N LYS A 283 -8.02 17.76 -20.17
CA LYS A 283 -8.05 18.88 -21.11
C LYS A 283 -7.11 20.01 -20.71
N THR A 284 -6.82 20.15 -19.41
CA THR A 284 -5.99 21.24 -18.87
C THR A 284 -4.64 20.76 -18.37
N ASP A 285 -4.51 19.47 -18.06
CA ASP A 285 -3.31 18.89 -17.49
C ASP A 285 -3.12 17.45 -18.01
N THR A 286 -2.15 17.28 -18.89
CA THR A 286 -1.85 16.00 -19.56
C THR A 286 -0.78 15.18 -18.84
N ARG A 287 -0.31 15.63 -17.68
CA ARG A 287 0.75 14.94 -16.94
C ARG A 287 0.32 13.52 -16.54
N SER A 288 1.29 12.63 -16.53
CA SER A 288 1.15 11.27 -16.02
C SER A 288 0.90 11.24 -14.52
N ALA A 289 0.40 10.10 -14.02
CA ALA A 289 0.25 9.87 -12.58
C ALA A 289 1.57 10.07 -11.80
N ALA A 290 2.70 9.66 -12.39
CA ALA A 290 4.02 9.82 -11.79
C ALA A 290 4.45 11.29 -11.69
N GLU A 291 4.21 12.09 -12.74
CA GLU A 291 4.50 13.53 -12.72
C GLU A 291 3.60 14.29 -11.74
N ILE A 292 2.32 13.91 -11.63
CA ILE A 292 1.40 14.46 -10.62
C ILE A 292 1.89 14.15 -9.22
N SER A 293 2.28 12.88 -8.96
CA SER A 293 2.85 12.46 -7.68
C SER A 293 4.15 13.22 -7.35
N MET A 294 5.04 13.38 -8.34
CA MET A 294 6.28 14.15 -8.21
C MET A 294 6.00 15.62 -7.86
N GLN A 295 5.00 16.24 -8.49
CA GLN A 295 4.60 17.62 -8.15
C GLN A 295 4.03 17.72 -6.74
N LEU A 296 3.18 16.76 -6.33
CA LEU A 296 2.53 16.78 -5.03
C LEU A 296 3.49 16.47 -3.89
N ALA A 297 4.49 15.62 -4.12
CA ALA A 297 5.25 14.97 -3.05
C ALA A 297 6.78 14.91 -3.24
N GLY A 298 7.27 15.19 -4.45
CA GLY A 298 8.69 15.00 -4.81
C GLY A 298 9.13 13.53 -4.84
N ALA A 299 10.40 13.32 -5.16
CA ALA A 299 10.98 11.99 -5.29
C ALA A 299 11.16 11.32 -3.91
N ALA A 300 10.62 10.11 -3.77
CA ALA A 300 10.78 9.31 -2.56
C ALA A 300 12.21 8.79 -2.43
N LYS A 301 12.82 8.99 -1.26
CA LYS A 301 14.20 8.55 -0.99
C LYS A 301 14.22 7.18 -0.33
N GLY A 302 15.06 6.27 -0.81
CA GLY A 302 15.27 4.97 -0.16
C GLY A 302 14.17 3.93 -0.45
N VAL A 303 13.35 4.15 -1.47
CA VAL A 303 12.32 3.19 -1.93
C VAL A 303 12.93 2.03 -2.73
N LEU A 304 12.19 0.93 -2.80
CA LEU A 304 12.52 -0.21 -3.66
C LEU A 304 11.96 0.02 -5.07
N SER A 305 12.73 -0.25 -6.13
CA SER A 305 12.16 -0.22 -7.49
C SER A 305 11.29 -1.44 -7.75
N LYS A 306 10.38 -1.35 -8.73
CA LYS A 306 9.56 -2.48 -9.18
C LYS A 306 10.40 -3.66 -9.64
N ASP A 307 11.46 -3.42 -10.41
CA ASP A 307 12.33 -4.50 -10.92
C ASP A 307 13.00 -5.27 -9.77
N ASN A 308 13.49 -4.56 -8.75
CA ASN A 308 14.07 -5.19 -7.58
C ASN A 308 13.02 -5.98 -6.77
N LEU A 309 11.78 -5.47 -6.68
CA LEU A 309 10.68 -6.23 -6.08
C LEU A 309 10.37 -7.49 -6.90
N GLN A 310 10.34 -7.40 -8.22
CA GLN A 310 10.10 -8.54 -9.10
C GLN A 310 11.20 -9.60 -8.97
N GLU A 311 12.46 -9.18 -8.81
CA GLU A 311 13.55 -10.09 -8.50
C GLU A 311 13.37 -10.81 -7.16
N ILE A 312 12.88 -10.10 -6.13
CA ILE A 312 12.56 -10.69 -4.82
C ILE A 312 11.42 -11.71 -4.95
N ILE A 313 10.36 -11.36 -5.68
CA ILE A 313 9.22 -12.24 -5.91
C ILE A 313 9.66 -13.49 -6.69
N ASN A 314 10.46 -13.32 -7.75
CA ASN A 314 10.96 -14.42 -8.56
C ASN A 314 11.85 -15.39 -7.75
N ASP A 315 12.72 -14.86 -6.88
CA ASP A 315 13.51 -15.65 -5.94
C ASP A 315 12.62 -16.40 -4.92
N GLY A 316 11.49 -15.80 -4.53
CA GLY A 316 10.53 -16.32 -3.56
C GLY A 316 9.51 -17.33 -4.08
N ARG A 317 9.30 -17.45 -5.40
CA ARG A 317 8.16 -18.20 -5.98
C ARG A 317 7.96 -19.60 -5.38
N LYS A 318 9.03 -20.38 -5.26
CA LYS A 318 8.93 -21.74 -4.71
C LYS A 318 8.50 -21.76 -3.23
N ARG A 319 9.00 -20.81 -2.42
CA ARG A 319 8.61 -20.66 -1.00
C ARG A 319 7.15 -20.23 -0.88
N ILE A 320 6.69 -19.35 -1.77
CA ILE A 320 5.29 -18.94 -1.88
C ILE A 320 4.38 -20.15 -2.18
N SER A 321 4.75 -20.99 -3.15
CA SER A 321 3.98 -22.21 -3.46
C SER A 321 3.86 -23.14 -2.24
N TYR A 322 4.97 -23.38 -1.52
CA TYR A 322 4.95 -24.21 -0.31
C TYR A 322 4.07 -23.62 0.78
N PHE A 323 4.12 -22.30 0.98
CA PHE A 323 3.22 -21.64 1.91
C PHE A 323 1.74 -21.87 1.53
N MET A 324 1.40 -21.73 0.26
CA MET A 324 0.04 -21.98 -0.22
C MET A 324 -0.39 -23.45 -0.05
N GLU A 325 0.51 -24.41 -0.26
CA GLU A 325 0.24 -25.82 0.05
C GLU A 325 -0.14 -26.03 1.52
N ALA A 326 0.52 -25.34 2.46
CA ALA A 326 0.20 -25.44 3.89
C ALA A 326 -1.14 -24.76 4.23
N ILE A 327 -1.48 -23.64 3.59
CA ILE A 327 -2.79 -23.00 3.72
C ILE A 327 -3.90 -23.94 3.23
N CYS A 328 -3.69 -24.55 2.06
CA CYS A 328 -4.67 -25.36 1.35
C CYS A 328 -4.72 -26.83 1.82
N ALA A 329 -3.82 -27.25 2.72
CA ALA A 329 -3.74 -28.62 3.21
C ALA A 329 -5.06 -29.10 3.84
N SER A 330 -5.33 -30.40 3.79
CA SER A 330 -6.54 -30.99 4.40
C SER A 330 -6.64 -30.70 5.90
N VAL A 331 -5.50 -30.69 6.60
CA VAL A 331 -5.39 -30.33 8.02
C VAL A 331 -4.68 -28.99 8.14
N PHE A 332 -5.34 -28.01 8.79
CA PHE A 332 -4.72 -26.72 9.07
C PHE A 332 -3.70 -26.85 10.21
N ASN A 333 -2.41 -26.69 9.89
CA ASN A 333 -1.32 -26.73 10.86
C ASN A 333 -0.70 -25.32 11.03
N PRO A 334 -1.00 -24.61 12.13
CA PRO A 334 -0.49 -23.26 12.38
C PRO A 334 1.04 -23.15 12.35
N GLN A 335 1.75 -24.14 12.89
CA GLN A 335 3.21 -24.11 12.95
C GLN A 335 3.83 -24.23 11.55
N GLU A 336 3.32 -25.12 10.71
CA GLU A 336 3.78 -25.27 9.32
C GLU A 336 3.53 -24.01 8.49
N VAL A 337 2.33 -23.43 8.62
CA VAL A 337 1.96 -22.19 7.93
C VAL A 337 2.86 -21.03 8.37
N ALA A 338 3.08 -20.88 9.68
CA ALA A 338 3.97 -19.87 10.23
C ALA A 338 5.41 -20.06 9.73
N LEU A 339 5.90 -21.31 9.67
CA LEU A 339 7.27 -21.63 9.27
C LEU A 339 7.52 -21.22 7.82
N ARG A 340 6.58 -21.58 6.94
CA ARG A 340 6.67 -21.28 5.51
C ARG A 340 6.49 -19.79 5.23
N TRP A 341 5.63 -19.09 5.98
CA TRP A 341 5.52 -17.63 5.89
C TRP A 341 6.83 -16.93 6.31
N ASN A 342 7.41 -17.35 7.43
CA ASN A 342 8.71 -16.83 7.88
C ASN A 342 9.78 -17.06 6.82
N ALA A 343 9.78 -18.23 6.15
CA ALA A 343 10.75 -18.53 5.10
C ALA A 343 10.62 -17.59 3.89
N ILE A 344 9.40 -17.20 3.50
CA ILE A 344 9.17 -16.18 2.47
C ILE A 344 9.80 -14.85 2.90
N LEU A 345 9.48 -14.36 4.10
CA LEU A 345 9.96 -13.07 4.58
C LEU A 345 11.48 -13.04 4.78
N ALA A 346 12.06 -14.09 5.37
CA ALA A 346 13.50 -14.19 5.58
C ALA A 346 14.27 -14.31 4.25
N GLY A 347 13.75 -15.09 3.31
CA GLY A 347 14.32 -15.20 1.96
C GLY A 347 14.27 -13.87 1.21
N ALA A 348 13.13 -13.17 1.28
CA ALA A 348 12.94 -11.86 0.67
C ALA A 348 13.87 -10.80 1.30
N ASP A 349 13.98 -10.76 2.62
CA ASP A 349 14.88 -9.86 3.35
C ASP A 349 16.34 -10.13 2.94
N ARG A 350 16.75 -11.40 2.80
CA ARG A 350 18.09 -11.78 2.32
C ARG A 350 18.35 -11.31 0.88
N LYS A 351 17.39 -11.49 -0.04
CA LYS A 351 17.53 -11.04 -1.44
C LYS A 351 17.59 -9.52 -1.54
N LEU A 352 16.77 -8.80 -0.78
CA LEU A 352 16.79 -7.34 -0.72
C LEU A 352 18.18 -6.80 -0.37
N VAL A 353 18.82 -7.34 0.65
CA VAL A 353 20.14 -6.86 1.05
C VAL A 353 21.22 -7.20 0.00
N LYS A 354 21.11 -8.33 -0.71
CA LYS A 354 21.98 -8.61 -1.87
C LYS A 354 21.83 -7.54 -2.97
N LEU A 355 20.60 -7.07 -3.21
CA LEU A 355 20.30 -6.06 -4.25
C LEU A 355 20.75 -4.65 -3.87
N LYS A 356 20.50 -4.22 -2.62
CA LYS A 356 20.80 -2.86 -2.15
C LYS A 356 22.20 -2.68 -1.56
N GLY A 357 22.91 -3.77 -1.31
CA GLY A 357 24.14 -3.77 -0.51
C GLY A 357 23.85 -3.49 0.97
N VAL A 358 24.86 -3.68 1.82
CA VAL A 358 24.73 -3.42 3.26
C VAL A 358 25.20 -1.99 3.56
N PRO A 359 24.40 -1.15 4.25
CA PRO A 359 24.88 0.15 4.72
C PRO A 359 26.08 -0.03 5.67
N GLY A 360 27.08 0.84 5.56
CA GLY A 360 28.43 0.75 6.14
C GLY A 360 28.59 0.50 7.65
N ARG A 361 27.52 0.32 8.44
CA ARG A 361 27.57 -0.07 9.87
C ARG A 361 26.95 -1.45 10.18
N ILE A 362 26.34 -2.12 9.20
CA ILE A 362 25.67 -3.45 9.35
C ILE A 362 26.43 -4.54 8.54
N VAL A 363 27.49 -4.15 7.84
CA VAL A 363 28.18 -4.95 6.80
C VAL A 363 28.70 -6.28 7.33
N GLU A 364 29.35 -6.31 8.50
CA GLU A 364 30.02 -7.53 8.97
C GLU A 364 29.06 -8.62 9.42
N GLY A 365 28.01 -8.28 10.18
CA GLY A 365 27.04 -9.27 10.65
C GLY A 365 26.26 -9.90 9.50
N PHE A 366 25.85 -9.10 8.50
CA PHE A 366 25.13 -9.61 7.34
C PHE A 366 26.04 -10.32 6.32
N ALA A 367 27.27 -9.84 6.11
CA ALA A 367 28.26 -10.55 5.31
C ALA A 367 28.59 -11.91 5.95
N ASN A 368 28.73 -11.98 7.27
CA ASN A 368 28.86 -13.25 7.99
C ASN A 368 27.63 -14.13 7.82
N PHE A 369 26.42 -13.56 7.86
CA PHE A 369 25.19 -14.31 7.61
C PHE A 369 25.10 -14.90 6.18
N ILE A 370 25.41 -14.11 5.15
CA ILE A 370 25.44 -14.62 3.77
C ILE A 370 26.54 -15.68 3.61
N ARG A 371 27.73 -15.44 4.19
CA ARG A 371 28.85 -16.40 4.17
C ARG A 371 28.51 -17.71 4.89
N ASN A 372 27.72 -17.63 5.95
CA ASN A 372 27.32 -18.77 6.77
C ASN A 372 25.95 -19.33 6.35
N THR A 373 25.36 -18.87 5.24
CA THR A 373 24.14 -19.52 4.74
C THR A 373 24.52 -20.93 4.28
N PRO A 374 23.87 -21.99 4.80
CA PRO A 374 24.11 -23.34 4.34
C PRO A 374 23.84 -23.47 2.83
N ILE A 375 24.58 -24.36 2.19
CA ILE A 375 24.16 -24.88 0.88
C ILE A 375 23.07 -25.91 1.15
N PHE A 376 21.83 -25.57 0.80
CA PHE A 376 20.69 -26.46 0.97
C PHE A 376 20.69 -27.53 -0.13
N LYS A 377 20.44 -28.78 0.23
CA LYS A 377 20.34 -29.88 -0.73
C LYS A 377 19.01 -29.86 -1.48
N ASN A 378 17.97 -29.34 -0.84
CA ASN A 378 16.62 -29.24 -1.37
C ASN A 378 15.87 -28.04 -0.75
N LEU A 379 14.67 -27.78 -1.24
CA LEU A 379 13.84 -26.66 -0.81
C LEU A 379 13.28 -26.85 0.60
N ASP A 380 13.03 -28.09 1.06
CA ASP A 380 12.57 -28.36 2.43
C ASP A 380 13.61 -27.95 3.47
N GLU A 381 14.89 -28.27 3.22
CA GLU A 381 16.00 -27.83 4.07
C GLU A 381 16.10 -26.30 4.10
N GLU A 382 15.94 -25.65 2.95
CA GLU A 382 15.94 -24.19 2.84
C GLU A 382 14.78 -23.57 3.63
N ILE A 383 13.55 -24.06 3.45
CA ILE A 383 12.35 -23.57 4.14
C ILE A 383 12.47 -23.80 5.65
N ASN A 384 12.93 -24.97 6.08
CA ASN A 384 13.12 -25.25 7.49
C ASN A 384 14.15 -24.33 8.12
N TRP A 385 15.26 -24.07 7.41
CA TRP A 385 16.29 -23.19 7.93
C TRP A 385 15.83 -21.73 7.93
N LEU A 386 15.27 -21.20 6.83
CA LEU A 386 14.79 -19.82 6.72
C LEU A 386 13.56 -19.55 7.61
N GLY A 387 12.66 -20.53 7.75
CA GLY A 387 11.43 -20.40 8.51
C GLY A 387 11.65 -20.27 10.02
N LYS A 388 12.74 -20.87 10.54
CA LYS A 388 13.13 -20.78 11.95
C LYS A 388 13.80 -19.45 12.31
N GLN A 389 14.04 -18.61 11.33
CA GLN A 389 14.77 -17.36 11.52
C GLN A 389 13.86 -16.30 12.13
N MET A 390 14.43 -15.47 13.00
CA MET A 390 13.71 -14.30 13.48
C MET A 390 13.49 -13.32 12.33
N VAL A 391 12.22 -13.02 12.04
CA VAL A 391 11.83 -12.04 11.02
C VAL A 391 11.44 -10.74 11.70
N ALA A 392 12.00 -9.62 11.23
CA ALA A 392 11.69 -8.31 11.77
C ALA A 392 10.24 -7.93 11.50
N LYS A 393 9.53 -7.45 12.54
CA LYS A 393 8.31 -6.67 12.37
C LYS A 393 8.67 -5.28 11.85
N VAL A 394 8.04 -4.89 10.74
CA VAL A 394 8.15 -3.55 10.16
C VAL A 394 6.76 -3.05 9.81
N ALA A 395 6.58 -1.74 9.88
CA ALA A 395 5.35 -1.14 9.40
C ALA A 395 5.24 -1.36 7.88
N ALA A 396 4.09 -1.83 7.43
CA ALA A 396 3.67 -1.94 6.03
C ALA A 396 2.80 -0.71 5.66
N ALA A 397 2.18 -0.70 4.47
CA ALA A 397 1.24 0.37 4.12
C ALA A 397 -0.07 0.24 4.92
N CYS A 398 -0.53 -1.00 5.12
CA CYS A 398 -1.72 -1.32 5.90
C CYS A 398 -1.37 -2.38 6.96
N GLY A 399 -0.89 -1.94 8.14
CA GLY A 399 -0.56 -2.84 9.26
C GLY A 399 0.93 -3.17 9.40
N LEU A 400 1.21 -4.25 10.12
CA LEU A 400 2.56 -4.75 10.38
C LEU A 400 2.88 -5.92 9.44
N SER A 401 4.04 -5.86 8.81
CA SER A 401 4.65 -7.00 8.13
C SER A 401 5.68 -7.63 9.05
N GLY A 402 5.46 -8.88 9.44
CA GLY A 402 6.37 -9.60 10.33
C GLY A 402 6.15 -11.10 10.29
N GLY A 403 7.14 -11.83 10.79
CA GLY A 403 7.01 -13.27 11.00
C GLY A 403 6.24 -13.62 12.26
N PHE A 404 6.26 -14.90 12.57
CA PHE A 404 5.69 -15.50 13.78
C PHE A 404 6.80 -16.13 14.61
N SER A 405 6.71 -16.04 15.93
CA SER A 405 7.69 -16.66 16.84
C SER A 405 7.34 -18.12 17.10
N PHE A 406 8.36 -18.99 17.14
CA PHE A 406 8.23 -20.35 17.69
C PHE A 406 8.83 -20.36 19.09
N GLY A 407 8.18 -21.04 20.04
CA GLY A 407 8.78 -21.32 21.35
C GLY A 407 10.02 -22.20 21.17
N GLY A 408 11.21 -21.58 21.04
CA GLY A 408 12.49 -22.26 20.82
C GLY A 408 13.24 -21.82 19.56
N ILE A 409 13.51 -20.52 19.39
CA ILE A 409 14.35 -20.01 18.28
C ILE A 409 15.83 -20.18 18.62
N THR A 410 16.55 -20.93 17.79
CA THR A 410 18.01 -20.96 17.73
C THR A 410 18.48 -20.02 16.61
N GLU A 411 19.24 -18.98 17.00
CA GLU A 411 20.04 -18.04 16.17
C GLU A 411 19.31 -16.88 15.46
N SER A 412 19.90 -15.66 15.59
CA SER A 412 19.23 -14.39 15.27
C SER A 412 19.67 -13.77 13.93
N ILE A 413 18.92 -14.02 12.85
CA ILE A 413 18.96 -13.17 11.63
C ILE A 413 18.22 -11.84 11.87
N GLY A 414 17.16 -11.87 12.68
CA GLY A 414 16.22 -10.75 12.81
C GLY A 414 16.83 -9.45 13.30
N ASN A 415 17.98 -9.48 13.98
CA ASN A 415 18.67 -8.27 14.43
C ASN A 415 19.45 -7.55 13.30
N LEU A 416 19.83 -8.25 12.23
CA LEU A 416 20.66 -7.69 11.14
C LEU A 416 19.81 -7.28 9.93
N ALA A 417 18.90 -8.15 9.49
CA ALA A 417 17.93 -7.81 8.44
C ALA A 417 16.99 -6.68 8.90
N SER A 418 16.63 -6.64 10.19
CA SER A 418 15.88 -5.50 10.73
C SER A 418 16.60 -4.18 10.54
N GLY A 419 17.93 -4.11 10.54
CA GLY A 419 18.65 -2.84 10.34
C GLY A 419 18.47 -2.26 8.93
N VAL A 420 18.44 -3.10 7.89
CA VAL A 420 18.21 -2.66 6.51
C VAL A 420 16.72 -2.46 6.24
N VAL A 421 15.86 -3.39 6.69
CA VAL A 421 14.41 -3.26 6.52
C VAL A 421 13.87 -2.10 7.35
N ARG A 422 14.34 -1.88 8.59
CA ARG A 422 14.06 -0.66 9.39
C ARG A 422 14.81 0.56 8.87
N GLY A 423 15.92 0.40 8.17
CA GLY A 423 16.60 1.50 7.48
C GLY A 423 15.74 2.05 6.36
N ILE A 424 15.19 1.14 5.55
CA ILE A 424 14.22 1.44 4.48
C ILE A 424 12.92 1.95 5.10
N SER A 425 12.27 1.23 6.02
CA SER A 425 10.99 1.65 6.60
C SER A 425 11.11 2.90 7.49
N GLY A 426 12.19 3.02 8.26
CA GLY A 426 12.46 4.12 9.20
C GLY A 426 13.03 5.38 8.56
N LEU A 427 13.34 5.39 7.26
CA LEU A 427 13.53 6.62 6.47
C LEU A 427 12.20 7.32 6.16
N PHE A 428 11.09 6.58 6.12
CA PHE A 428 9.74 7.11 5.86
C PHE A 428 8.95 7.38 7.15
N SER A 429 9.42 6.89 8.30
CA SER A 429 8.88 7.23 9.64
C SER A 429 9.56 8.45 10.27
N LYS A 430 10.31 9.23 9.48
CA LYS A 430 11.26 10.26 9.97
C LYS A 430 10.82 11.71 9.75
N ASP A 431 9.52 11.96 9.70
CA ASP A 431 9.05 13.32 9.99
C ASP A 431 9.26 13.59 11.47
N LYS A 432 10.47 14.06 11.79
CA LYS A 432 10.83 14.55 13.12
C LYS A 432 9.99 15.75 13.53
N ASP A 433 9.17 16.33 12.65
CA ASP A 433 8.21 17.38 12.94
C ASP A 433 6.92 16.82 13.57
N PHE A 434 7.06 16.06 14.65
CA PHE A 434 5.91 15.49 15.33
C PHE A 434 5.14 16.60 16.06
N CYS A 435 3.86 16.70 15.72
CA CYS A 435 2.85 17.43 16.48
C CYS A 435 2.39 16.56 17.65
N ILE A 436 3.04 16.67 18.80
CA ILE A 436 2.62 15.94 20.00
C ILE A 436 1.66 16.82 20.79
N ARG A 437 0.46 16.32 21.09
CA ARG A 437 -0.43 16.96 22.07
C ARG A 437 0.17 16.81 23.47
N CYS A 438 0.29 17.91 24.19
CA CYS A 438 0.68 17.84 25.59
C CYS A 438 -0.40 17.10 26.39
N GLY A 439 -0.07 15.98 27.03
CA GLY A 439 -1.02 15.21 27.85
C GLY A 439 -1.58 15.98 29.06
N ALA A 440 -0.97 17.11 29.44
CA ALA A 440 -1.45 17.95 30.54
C ALA A 440 -2.39 19.09 30.09
N CYS A 441 -2.18 19.68 28.91
CA CYS A 441 -2.96 20.86 28.46
C CYS A 441 -3.59 20.72 27.07
N GLY A 442 -3.40 19.59 26.38
CA GLY A 442 -3.99 19.32 25.07
C GLY A 442 -3.37 20.07 23.88
N GLU A 443 -2.46 21.02 24.12
CA GLU A 443 -1.84 21.85 23.09
C GLU A 443 -1.04 21.01 22.09
N VAL A 444 -1.23 21.27 20.79
CA VAL A 444 -0.46 20.64 19.70
C VAL A 444 0.90 21.32 19.59
N ILE A 445 1.96 20.62 20.05
CA ILE A 445 3.32 21.15 20.03
C ILE A 445 4.03 20.65 18.78
N LYS A 446 4.33 21.57 17.85
CA LYS A 446 5.21 21.33 16.69
C LYS A 446 6.66 21.26 17.17
N CYS A 447 7.26 20.08 17.34
CA CYS A 447 8.66 19.99 17.76
C CYS A 447 9.42 18.82 17.14
N VAL A 448 10.68 19.12 16.79
CA VAL A 448 11.75 18.15 16.51
C VAL A 448 12.01 17.34 17.78
N VAL A 449 11.75 16.03 17.76
CA VAL A 449 11.90 15.14 18.93
C VAL A 449 13.28 15.30 19.58
N ARG A 450 13.33 15.92 20.76
CA ARG A 450 14.47 15.88 21.70
C ARG A 450 13.96 15.45 23.07
N LYS A 451 14.62 14.46 23.68
CA LYS A 451 14.32 13.97 25.05
C LYS A 451 14.53 15.13 26.04
N GLY A 452 13.54 15.41 26.90
CA GLY A 452 13.65 16.42 27.98
C GLY A 452 13.09 17.83 27.71
N GLN A 453 12.39 18.06 26.60
CA GLN A 453 11.80 19.37 26.29
C GLN A 453 10.50 19.63 27.08
N LYS A 454 10.37 20.82 27.71
CA LYS A 454 9.16 21.26 28.43
C LYS A 454 8.10 21.76 27.44
N CYS A 455 6.82 21.56 27.77
CA CYS A 455 5.72 22.18 27.03
C CYS A 455 5.83 23.73 27.10
N PRO A 456 5.71 24.46 25.98
CA PRO A 456 5.82 25.93 25.99
C PRO A 456 4.67 26.63 26.73
N LYS A 457 3.53 25.96 26.94
CA LYS A 457 2.36 26.49 27.65
C LYS A 457 2.16 25.99 29.07
N CYS A 458 2.82 24.91 29.49
CA CYS A 458 2.66 24.40 30.85
C CYS A 458 3.95 23.79 31.42
N PRO A 459 4.20 23.91 32.74
CA PRO A 459 5.47 23.53 33.35
C PRO A 459 5.72 22.02 33.45
N ALA A 460 4.81 21.16 32.97
CA ALA A 460 4.97 19.72 33.00
C ALA A 460 6.20 19.26 32.18
N ILE A 461 7.15 18.62 32.86
CA ILE A 461 8.29 17.94 32.25
C ILE A 461 7.78 16.63 31.66
N ARG A 462 7.94 16.44 30.35
CA ARG A 462 7.60 15.18 29.69
C ARG A 462 8.45 14.05 30.26
N LYS A 463 7.81 12.98 30.76
CA LYS A 463 8.44 11.65 30.82
C LYS A 463 8.24 11.01 29.44
N CYS A 464 9.32 10.82 28.70
CA CYS A 464 9.35 10.01 27.47
C CYS A 464 9.87 8.62 27.79
#